data_AF-L5KKP5-F1
#
_entry.id   AF-L5KKP5-F1
#
_cell.length_a   1.000
_cell.length_b   1.000
_cell.length_c   1.000
_cell.angle_alpha   90.00
_cell.angle_beta   90.00
_cell.angle_gamma   90.00
#
_symmetry.space_group_name_H-M   'P 1'
#
loop_
_entity.id
_entity.type
_entity.pdbx_description
1 polymer ?
#
loop_
_entity_poly.entity_id
_entity_poly.type
_entity_poly.pdbx_seq_one_letter_code
_entity_poly.pdbx_strand_id
1 'polypeptide(L)'
;MVLLVMGNIINWSLAAYGLIMRPNDFASYLLAIGICNLLLYFAFYIIMKLRSGERIKLIPLLCIVCTSVVWGFALFFFFQGLSTWQKTPAESREHNRDCILLDFFDDHDIWHFLSSIAMFGSFLVLLTLDDDLDTVQRDKIYVF
;
A
#
# COMPACT_ATOMS: atom_id res chain seq x y z
N MET A 1 11.16 -4.44 19.15
CA MET A 1 12.32 -3.60 18.78
C MET A 1 13.01 -4.02 17.49
N VAL A 2 13.49 -5.27 17.33
CA VAL A 2 14.21 -5.69 16.10
C VAL A 2 13.42 -5.42 14.80
N LEU A 3 12.14 -5.79 14.76
CA LEU A 3 11.27 -5.58 13.58
C LEU A 3 11.13 -4.09 13.20
N LEU A 4 11.02 -3.21 14.22
CA LEU A 4 10.91 -1.77 14.01
C LEU A 4 12.21 -1.19 13.45
N VAL A 5 13.35 -1.64 13.97
CA VAL A 5 14.69 -1.25 13.47
C VAL A 5 14.84 -1.70 12.01
N MET A 6 14.49 -2.95 11.69
CA MET A 6 14.52 -3.44 10.31
C MET A 6 13.64 -2.61 9.37
N GLY A 7 12.39 -2.32 9.77
CA GLY A 7 11.48 -1.49 8.97
C GLY A 7 12.03 -0.09 8.74
N ASN A 8 12.64 0.54 9.75
CA ASN A 8 13.30 1.83 9.61
C ASN A 8 14.51 1.74 8.66
N ILE A 9 15.38 0.75 8.82
CA ILE A 9 16.53 0.55 7.94
C ILE A 9 16.08 0.46 6.47
N ILE A 10 15.02 -0.30 6.18
CA ILE A 10 14.49 -0.43 4.81
C ILE A 10 14.01 0.93 4.30
N ASN A 11 13.21 1.67 5.07
CA ASN A 11 12.72 3.00 4.67
C ASN A 11 13.86 3.99 4.42
N TRP A 12 14.84 4.07 5.33
CA TRP A 12 16.01 4.93 5.17
C TRP A 12 16.87 4.53 3.98
N SER A 13 17.01 3.22 3.72
CA SER A 13 17.76 2.71 2.57
C SER A 13 17.09 3.06 1.25
N LEU A 14 15.76 2.94 1.17
CA LEU A 14 15.00 3.37 -0.01
C LEU A 14 15.13 4.87 -0.21
N ALA A 15 14.93 5.69 0.82
CA ALA A 15 15.10 7.14 0.71
C ALA A 15 16.52 7.54 0.24
N ALA A 16 17.55 6.93 0.84
CA ALA A 16 18.94 7.18 0.46
C ALA A 16 19.23 6.76 -0.99
N TYR A 17 18.73 5.60 -1.42
CA TYR A 17 18.84 5.14 -2.80
C TYR A 17 18.22 6.14 -3.78
N GLY A 18 17.04 6.66 -3.48
CA GLY A 18 16.38 7.68 -4.29
C GLY A 18 17.20 8.95 -4.45
N LEU A 19 17.83 9.43 -3.37
CA LEU A 19 18.68 10.62 -3.38
C LEU A 19 19.97 10.43 -4.20
N ILE A 20 20.56 9.24 -4.14
CA ILE A 20 21.82 8.91 -4.82
C ILE A 20 21.58 8.61 -6.30
N MET A 21 20.69 7.66 -6.60
CA MET A 21 20.49 7.15 -7.95
C MET A 21 19.59 8.03 -8.80
N ARG A 22 18.77 8.89 -8.16
CA ARG A 22 17.87 9.85 -8.84
C ARG A 22 17.09 9.20 -9.99
N PRO A 23 16.22 8.23 -9.70
CA PRO A 23 15.48 7.52 -10.74
C PRO A 23 14.70 8.49 -11.61
N ASN A 24 14.73 8.24 -12.93
CA ASN A 24 14.11 9.12 -13.92
C ASN A 24 12.57 9.19 -13.79
N ASP A 25 11.93 8.14 -13.25
CA ASP A 25 10.49 8.14 -12.92
C ASP A 25 10.29 8.40 -11.42
N PHE A 26 10.27 9.69 -11.07
CA PHE A 26 10.13 10.14 -9.69
C PHE A 26 8.81 9.70 -9.06
N ALA A 27 7.69 9.79 -9.80
CA ALA A 27 6.36 9.54 -9.25
C ALA A 27 6.17 8.06 -8.88
N SER A 28 6.52 7.15 -9.79
CA SER A 28 6.46 5.70 -9.51
C SER A 28 7.42 5.31 -8.39
N TYR A 29 8.57 5.97 -8.29
CA TYR A 29 9.52 5.71 -7.22
C TYR A 29 9.00 6.17 -5.85
N LEU A 30 8.40 7.37 -5.78
CA LEU A 30 7.76 7.86 -4.55
C LEU A 30 6.59 6.97 -4.13
N LEU A 31 5.77 6.52 -5.09
CA LEU A 31 4.70 5.56 -4.84
C LEU A 31 5.24 4.25 -4.26
N ALA A 32 6.35 3.72 -4.81
CA ALA A 32 6.98 2.51 -4.31
C ALA A 32 7.45 2.68 -2.85
N ILE A 33 8.04 3.83 -2.48
CA ILE A 33 8.39 4.14 -1.08
C ILE A 33 7.15 4.09 -0.19
N GLY A 34 6.05 4.74 -0.61
CA GLY A 34 4.81 4.77 0.15
C GLY A 34 4.19 3.38 0.35
N ILE A 35 4.11 2.57 -0.71
CA ILE A 35 3.59 1.20 -0.65
C ILE A 35 4.49 0.31 0.21
N CYS A 36 5.81 0.40 0.06
CA CYS A 36 6.74 -0.35 0.91
C CYS A 36 6.58 0.04 2.39
N ASN A 37 6.44 1.32 2.70
CA ASN A 37 6.21 1.78 4.07
C ASN A 37 4.91 1.23 4.65
N LEU A 38 3.82 1.29 3.87
CA LEU A 38 2.52 0.72 4.22
C LEU A 38 2.64 -0.78 4.54
N LEU A 39 3.21 -1.56 3.61
CA LEU A 39 3.37 -3.01 3.78
C LEU A 39 4.25 -3.36 4.98
N LEU A 40 5.34 -2.63 5.22
CA LEU A 40 6.18 -2.82 6.39
C LEU A 40 5.43 -2.53 7.69
N TYR A 41 4.62 -1.47 7.72
CA TYR A 41 3.79 -1.13 8.87
C TYR A 41 2.75 -2.23 9.15
N PHE A 42 2.03 -2.70 8.13
CA PHE A 42 1.10 -3.82 8.25
C PHE A 42 1.76 -5.10 8.73
N ALA A 43 2.89 -5.48 8.11
CA ALA A 43 3.62 -6.67 8.48
C ALA A 43 4.10 -6.58 9.93
N PHE A 44 4.66 -5.44 10.34
CA PHE A 44 5.07 -5.20 11.71
C PHE A 44 3.90 -5.42 12.68
N TYR A 45 2.75 -4.80 12.41
CA TYR A 45 1.60 -4.85 13.31
C TYR A 45 1.01 -6.26 13.42
N ILE A 46 0.79 -6.93 12.28
CA ILE A 46 0.27 -8.30 12.25
C ILE A 46 1.24 -9.27 12.93
N ILE A 47 2.54 -9.16 12.67
CA ILE A 47 3.55 -10.02 13.32
C ILE A 47 3.56 -9.78 14.83
N MET A 48 3.52 -8.53 15.27
CA MET A 48 3.46 -8.19 16.70
C MET A 48 2.21 -8.78 17.35
N LYS A 49 1.05 -8.62 16.73
CA LYS A 49 -0.23 -9.19 17.18
C LYS A 49 -0.16 -10.71 17.37
N LEU A 50 0.34 -11.42 16.36
CA LEU A 50 0.52 -12.88 16.40
C LEU A 50 1.52 -13.30 17.49
N ARG A 51 2.61 -12.56 17.69
CA ARG A 51 3.61 -12.84 18.72
C ARG A 51 3.11 -12.59 20.14
N SER A 52 2.23 -11.61 20.32
CA SER A 52 1.57 -11.30 21.59
C SER A 52 0.47 -12.30 21.94
N GLY A 53 0.09 -13.20 21.03
CA GLY A 53 -1.01 -14.14 21.22
C GLY A 53 -2.40 -13.49 21.15
N GLU A 54 -2.48 -12.29 20.59
CA GLU A 54 -3.72 -11.57 20.35
C GLU A 54 -4.50 -12.19 19.19
N ARG A 55 -5.80 -11.93 19.14
CA ARG A 55 -6.69 -12.61 18.17
C ARG A 55 -7.17 -11.64 17.11
N ILE A 56 -6.95 -12.01 15.85
CA ILE A 56 -7.58 -11.31 14.72
C ILE A 56 -9.05 -11.75 14.67
N LYS A 57 -9.97 -10.80 14.91
CA LYS A 57 -11.42 -11.03 14.81
C LYS A 57 -11.84 -11.27 13.36
N LEU A 58 -13.04 -11.81 13.15
CA LEU A 58 -13.54 -12.12 11.80
C LEU A 58 -13.68 -10.87 10.91
N ILE A 59 -14.16 -9.75 11.46
CA ILE A 59 -14.34 -8.50 10.72
C ILE A 59 -13.00 -7.99 10.15
N PRO A 60 -11.95 -7.72 10.95
CA PRO A 60 -10.66 -7.30 10.41
C PRO A 60 -10.03 -8.35 9.50
N LEU A 61 -10.24 -9.65 9.75
CA LEU A 61 -9.77 -10.70 8.83
C LEU A 61 -10.42 -10.59 7.44
N LEU A 62 -11.74 -10.40 7.36
CA LEU A 62 -12.44 -10.18 6.10
C LEU A 62 -11.96 -8.89 5.43
N CYS A 63 -11.77 -7.81 6.19
CA CYS A 63 -11.22 -6.56 5.67
C CYS A 63 -9.81 -6.76 5.09
N ILE A 64 -8.93 -7.52 5.76
CA ILE A 64 -7.58 -7.84 5.26
C ILE A 64 -7.66 -8.57 3.93
N VAL A 65 -8.48 -9.63 3.84
CA VAL A 65 -8.60 -10.45 2.63
C VAL A 65 -9.16 -9.62 1.47
N CYS A 66 -10.27 -8.92 1.67
CA CYS A 66 -10.88 -8.07 0.65
C CYS A 66 -9.92 -6.98 0.18
N THR A 67 -9.27 -6.27 1.11
CA THR A 67 -8.31 -5.21 0.80
C THR A 67 -7.12 -5.74 0.01
N SER A 68 -6.61 -6.92 0.37
CA SER A 68 -5.49 -7.57 -0.34
C SER A 68 -5.86 -7.93 -1.78
N VAL A 69 -7.08 -8.43 -1.99
CA VAL A 69 -7.60 -8.73 -3.34
C VAL A 69 -7.69 -7.46 -4.18
N VAL A 70 -8.26 -6.38 -3.63
CA VAL A 70 -8.37 -5.09 -4.35
C VAL A 70 -7.00 -4.49 -4.66
N TRP A 71 -6.03 -4.59 -3.73
CA TRP A 71 -4.64 -4.23 -4.00
C TRP A 71 -4.03 -5.02 -5.15
N GLY A 72 -4.29 -6.33 -5.21
CA GLY A 72 -3.83 -7.19 -6.31
C GLY A 72 -4.32 -6.70 -7.68
N PHE A 73 -5.61 -6.36 -7.79
CA PHE A 73 -6.14 -5.77 -9.01
C PHE A 73 -5.58 -4.37 -9.30
N ALA A 74 -5.47 -3.51 -8.28
CA ALA A 74 -4.89 -2.18 -8.45
C ALA A 74 -3.44 -2.25 -9.00
N LEU A 75 -2.62 -3.15 -8.47
CA LEU A 75 -1.25 -3.37 -8.95
C LEU A 75 -1.23 -3.96 -10.36
N PHE A 76 -2.15 -4.86 -10.71
CA PHE A 76 -2.27 -5.37 -12.07
C PHE A 76 -2.48 -4.25 -13.10
N PHE A 77 -3.37 -3.30 -12.80
CA PHE A 77 -3.63 -2.15 -13.68
C PHE A 77 -2.48 -1.13 -13.66
N PHE A 78 -1.83 -0.93 -12.51
CA PHE A 78 -0.63 -0.08 -12.42
C PHE A 78 0.48 -0.52 -13.38
N PHE A 79 0.73 -1.83 -13.47
CA PHE A 79 1.79 -2.38 -14.33
C PHE A 79 1.44 -2.39 -15.83
N GLN A 80 0.26 -1.90 -16.25
CA GLN A 80 -0.06 -1.77 -17.68
C GLN A 80 0.71 -0.64 -18.39
N GLY A 81 1.25 0.32 -17.62
CA GLY A 81 2.25 1.28 -18.12
C GLY A 81 1.73 2.30 -19.13
N LEU A 82 0.52 2.82 -18.95
CA LEU A 82 -0.11 3.77 -19.90
C LEU A 82 0.44 5.20 -19.81
N SER A 83 1.07 5.61 -18.70
CA SER A 83 1.55 6.98 -18.51
C SER A 83 3.04 7.04 -18.18
N THR A 84 3.71 8.09 -18.62
CA THR A 84 5.13 8.31 -18.34
C THR A 84 5.43 9.77 -18.05
N TRP A 85 6.13 10.01 -16.93
CA TRP A 85 6.54 11.34 -16.48
C TRP A 85 7.80 11.88 -17.18
N GLN A 86 8.44 11.06 -18.01
CA GLN A 86 9.71 11.39 -18.66
C GLN A 86 9.54 12.07 -20.02
N LYS A 87 8.38 11.90 -20.65
CA LYS A 87 8.09 12.42 -21.98
C LYS A 87 7.23 13.67 -21.90
N THR A 88 7.20 14.43 -23.00
CA THR A 88 6.25 15.54 -23.12
C THR A 88 4.80 15.01 -23.12
N PRO A 89 3.80 15.82 -22.72
CA PRO A 89 2.40 15.40 -22.78
C PRO A 89 1.94 14.93 -24.16
N ALA A 90 2.52 15.48 -25.24
CA ALA A 90 2.23 15.04 -26.61
C ALA A 90 2.75 13.63 -26.89
N GLU A 91 4.02 13.36 -26.58
CA GLU A 91 4.65 12.05 -26.77
C GLU A 91 4.08 10.98 -25.84
N SER A 92 3.64 11.34 -24.63
CA SER A 92 2.96 10.40 -23.73
C SER A 92 1.61 9.96 -24.30
N ARG A 93 0.87 10.87 -24.96
CA ARG A 93 -0.45 10.57 -25.54
C ARG A 93 -0.40 9.56 -26.69
N GLU A 94 0.76 9.40 -27.34
CA GLU A 94 0.95 8.37 -28.37
C GLU A 94 0.88 6.94 -27.79
N HIS A 95 1.01 6.77 -26.47
CA HIS A 95 0.90 5.48 -25.79
C HIS A 95 -0.51 5.19 -25.25
N ASN A 96 -1.46 6.11 -25.44
CA ASN A 96 -2.84 5.91 -25.01
C ASN A 96 -3.45 4.72 -25.76
N ARG A 97 -4.17 3.87 -25.02
CA ARG A 97 -4.95 2.76 -25.56
C ARG A 97 -6.44 3.10 -25.54
N ASP A 98 -7.23 2.28 -26.21
CA ASP A 98 -8.69 2.40 -26.15
C ASP A 98 -9.20 2.19 -24.71
N CYS A 99 -10.22 2.95 -24.32
CA CYS A 99 -10.86 2.81 -23.01
C CYS A 99 -11.52 1.44 -22.88
N ILE A 100 -11.40 0.80 -21.71
CA ILE A 100 -11.86 -0.59 -21.50
C ILE A 100 -13.16 -0.69 -20.70
N LEU A 101 -13.58 0.40 -20.06
CA LEU A 101 -14.79 0.44 -19.24
C LEU A 101 -15.66 1.65 -19.61
N LEU A 102 -16.91 1.36 -20.01
CA LEU A 102 -17.94 2.36 -20.38
C LEU A 102 -17.52 3.32 -21.50
N ASP A 103 -16.57 2.91 -22.36
CA ASP A 103 -15.96 3.76 -23.39
C ASP A 103 -15.39 5.08 -22.84
N PHE A 104 -15.04 5.11 -21.54
CA PHE A 104 -14.60 6.31 -20.84
C PHE A 104 -13.35 6.08 -19.99
N PHE A 105 -13.28 4.99 -19.24
CA PHE A 105 -12.16 4.73 -18.32
C PHE A 105 -11.12 3.79 -18.94
N ASP A 106 -9.85 4.17 -18.87
CA ASP A 106 -8.71 3.34 -19.26
C ASP A 106 -8.13 2.55 -18.07
N ASP A 107 -7.03 1.81 -18.30
CA ASP A 107 -6.36 1.06 -17.22
C ASP A 107 -5.86 1.97 -16.09
N HIS A 108 -5.46 3.20 -16.40
CA HIS A 108 -4.90 4.16 -15.44
C HIS A 108 -5.98 4.70 -14.50
N ASP A 109 -7.15 5.02 -15.05
CA ASP A 109 -8.32 5.42 -14.27
C ASP A 109 -8.78 4.29 -13.33
N ILE A 110 -8.83 3.06 -13.85
CA ILE A 110 -9.22 1.88 -13.07
C ILE A 110 -8.19 1.62 -11.95
N TRP A 111 -6.89 1.76 -12.24
CA TRP A 111 -5.85 1.70 -11.21
C TRP A 111 -6.10 2.73 -10.10
N HIS A 112 -6.36 4.00 -10.44
CA HIS A 112 -6.64 5.04 -9.45
C HIS A 112 -7.89 4.73 -8.62
N PHE A 113 -8.96 4.27 -9.25
CA PHE A 113 -10.19 3.89 -8.57
C PHE A 113 -9.95 2.73 -7.58
N LEU A 114 -9.37 1.63 -8.04
CA LEU A 114 -9.11 0.45 -7.20
C LEU A 114 -8.10 0.73 -6.09
N SER A 115 -7.02 1.47 -6.37
CA SER A 115 -6.02 1.82 -5.36
C SER A 115 -6.61 2.73 -4.27
N SER A 116 -7.55 3.63 -4.60
CA SER A 116 -8.25 4.44 -3.60
C SER A 116 -9.09 3.58 -2.63
N ILE A 117 -9.79 2.57 -3.15
CA ILE A 117 -10.56 1.61 -2.36
C ILE A 117 -9.62 0.77 -1.49
N ALA A 118 -8.51 0.30 -2.06
CA ALA A 118 -7.53 -0.49 -1.33
C ALA A 118 -6.85 0.31 -0.20
N MET A 119 -6.55 1.59 -0.43
CA MET A 119 -6.04 2.50 0.59
C MET A 119 -7.05 2.71 1.72
N PHE A 120 -8.32 2.97 1.38
CA PHE A 120 -9.39 3.07 2.37
C PHE A 120 -9.53 1.78 3.20
N GLY A 121 -9.56 0.62 2.53
CA GLY A 121 -9.62 -0.69 3.18
C GLY A 121 -8.42 -0.92 4.11
N SER A 122 -7.24 -0.44 3.74
CA SER A 122 -6.05 -0.50 4.57
C SER A 122 -6.24 0.28 5.88
N PHE A 123 -6.71 1.53 5.81
CA PHE A 123 -7.02 2.29 7.04
C PHE A 123 -8.11 1.64 7.88
N LEU A 124 -9.13 1.06 7.26
CA LEU A 124 -10.18 0.33 7.96
C LEU A 124 -9.63 -0.90 8.70
N VAL A 125 -8.70 -1.64 8.11
CA VAL A 125 -8.01 -2.73 8.80
C VAL A 125 -7.27 -2.17 10.00
N LEU A 126 -6.45 -1.13 9.86
CA LEU A 126 -5.71 -0.56 11.00
C LEU A 126 -6.62 -0.08 12.14
N LEU A 127 -7.81 0.43 11.80
CA LEU A 127 -8.80 0.87 12.78
C LEU A 127 -9.43 -0.29 13.54
N THR A 128 -9.67 -1.43 12.87
CA THR A 128 -10.44 -2.57 13.41
C THR A 128 -9.57 -3.73 13.88
N LEU A 129 -8.26 -3.68 13.62
CA LEU A 129 -7.34 -4.78 13.90
C LEU A 129 -7.22 -5.09 15.39
N ASP A 130 -7.42 -4.08 16.25
CA ASP A 130 -7.30 -4.18 17.70
C ASP A 130 -8.63 -4.23 18.45
N ASP A 131 -9.74 -4.50 17.76
CA ASP A 131 -11.07 -4.66 18.38
C ASP A 131 -11.10 -5.77 19.46
N ASP A 132 -10.10 -6.68 19.50
CA ASP A 132 -9.96 -7.65 20.58
C ASP A 132 -9.39 -7.08 21.89
N LEU A 133 -8.83 -5.87 21.85
CA LEU A 133 -8.18 -5.18 22.96
C LEU A 133 -9.00 -4.00 23.50
N ASP A 134 -10.23 -3.76 23.04
CA ASP A 134 -11.07 -2.60 23.43
C ASP A 134 -11.24 -2.39 24.94
N THR A 135 -11.14 -3.46 25.72
CA THR A 135 -11.28 -3.44 27.20
C THR A 135 -9.95 -3.52 27.94
N VAL A 136 -8.83 -3.64 27.22
CA VAL A 136 -7.49 -3.75 27.77
C VAL A 136 -6.91 -2.35 27.97
N GLN A 137 -6.39 -2.09 29.16
CA GLN A 137 -5.71 -0.82 29.44
C GLN A 137 -4.46 -0.70 28.56
N ARG A 138 -4.22 0.49 28.01
CA ARG A 138 -3.20 0.73 26.98
C ARG A 138 -1.77 0.39 27.44
N ASP A 139 -1.48 0.54 28.73
CA ASP A 139 -0.20 0.18 29.36
C ASP A 139 0.06 -1.33 29.42
N LYS A 140 -0.96 -2.15 29.16
CA LYS A 140 -0.88 -3.62 29.17
C LYS A 140 -0.77 -4.22 27.78
N ILE A 141 -0.86 -3.40 26.74
CA ILE A 141 -0.75 -3.84 25.35
C ILE A 141 0.74 -3.92 24.99
N TYR A 142 1.24 -5.13 24.73
CA TYR A 142 2.66 -5.41 24.55
C TYR A 142 3.29 -4.71 23.32
N VAL A 143 2.46 -4.27 22.38
CA VAL A 143 2.90 -3.59 21.16
C VAL A 143 3.27 -2.12 21.42
N PHE A 144 2.77 -1.52 22.51
CA PHE A 144 3.01 -0.11 22.88
C PHE A 144 4.12 0.07 23.92
#